data_AF-A0AAV9Z1N1-F1
#
_entry.id   AF-A0AAV9Z1N1-F1
#
_cell.length_a   1.000
_cell.length_b   1.000
_cell.length_c   1.000
_cell.angle_alpha   90.00
_cell.angle_beta   90.00
_cell.angle_gamma   90.00
#
_symmetry.space_group_name_H-M   'P 1'
#
loop_
_entity.id
_entity.type
_entity.pdbx_description
1 polymer ?
#
loop_
_entity_poly.entity_id
_entity_poly.type
_entity_poly.pdbx_seq_one_letter_code
_entity_poly.pdbx_strand_id
1 'polypeptide(L)'
;LPTRVLDDAFHFMDRQPRLLSKKHSVFKAFSHDFSEANFIRDKSDVAAVRAVLEAHGINWEYAKRAKADALNRRIRRCIPERTRLLDRLTKLFNAYANIQCSTKETQGPFFSDDAREMVARLLETVQNGYLQSALSARAPQEH
;
A
#
# COMPACT_ATOMS: atom_id res chain seq x y z
N LEU A 1 2.85 -26.57 19.20
CA LEU A 1 2.19 -25.30 18.80
C LEU A 1 2.74 -24.92 17.43
N PRO A 2 1.93 -24.84 16.36
CA PRO A 2 2.40 -24.25 15.12
C PRO A 2 2.73 -22.77 15.40
N THR A 3 4.01 -22.41 15.30
CA THR A 3 4.50 -21.04 15.37
C THR A 3 3.96 -20.29 14.16
N ARG A 4 2.94 -19.46 14.36
CA ARG A 4 2.43 -18.58 13.30
C ARG A 4 3.52 -17.56 12.99
N VAL A 5 4.15 -17.68 11.82
CA VAL A 5 5.10 -16.68 11.31
C VAL A 5 4.28 -15.52 10.75
N LEU A 6 4.35 -14.36 11.40
CA LEU A 6 3.77 -13.12 10.88
C LEU A 6 4.63 -12.66 9.70
N ASP A 7 3.97 -12.25 8.62
CA ASP A 7 4.67 -11.68 7.48
C ASP A 7 5.03 -10.23 7.81
N ASP A 8 6.25 -9.83 7.47
CA ASP A 8 6.64 -8.43 7.61
C ASP A 8 6.03 -7.62 6.45
N ALA A 9 5.53 -6.43 6.77
CA ALA A 9 4.82 -5.59 5.81
C ALA A 9 5.67 -5.22 4.59
N PHE A 10 6.98 -5.04 4.77
CA PHE A 10 7.86 -4.69 3.67
C PHE A 10 8.11 -5.89 2.76
N HIS A 11 8.28 -7.08 3.32
CA HIS A 11 8.40 -8.31 2.54
C HIS A 11 7.12 -8.62 1.76
N PHE A 12 5.95 -8.43 2.38
CA PHE A 12 4.65 -8.55 1.72
C PHE A 12 4.52 -7.59 0.52
N MET A 13 4.86 -6.32 0.72
CA MET A 13 4.76 -5.29 -0.32
C MET A 13 5.76 -5.50 -1.47
N ASP A 14 6.83 -6.26 -1.26
CA ASP A 14 7.86 -6.46 -2.25
C ASP A 14 7.58 -7.64 -3.20
N ARG A 15 6.67 -8.56 -2.82
CA ARG A 15 6.31 -9.73 -3.64
C ARG A 15 5.67 -9.35 -4.98
N GLN A 16 4.67 -8.47 -4.96
CA GLN A 16 3.96 -8.11 -6.19
C GLN A 16 4.83 -7.31 -7.16
N PRO A 17 5.52 -6.21 -6.76
CA PRO A 17 6.31 -5.41 -7.69
C PRO A 17 7.45 -6.16 -8.39
N ARG A 18 7.95 -7.26 -7.81
CA ARG A 18 8.97 -8.13 -8.44
C ARG A 18 8.49 -8.81 -9.72
N LEU A 19 7.18 -9.04 -9.85
CA LEU A 19 6.56 -9.66 -11.02
C LEU A 19 6.11 -8.63 -12.07
N LEU A 20 6.25 -7.34 -11.78
CA LEU A 20 5.76 -6.27 -12.65
C LEU A 20 6.91 -5.61 -13.41
N SER A 21 6.64 -5.20 -14.64
CA SER A 21 7.61 -4.45 -15.42
C SER A 21 7.78 -3.04 -14.87
N LYS A 22 9.00 -2.71 -14.41
CA LYS A 22 9.38 -1.36 -13.94
C LYS A 22 9.30 -0.29 -15.02
N LYS A 23 9.32 -0.70 -16.29
CA LYS A 23 9.18 0.19 -17.45
C LYS A 23 7.73 0.52 -17.77
N HIS A 24 6.77 -0.23 -17.21
CA HIS A 24 5.36 0.03 -17.44
C HIS A 24 4.98 1.41 -16.90
N SER A 25 4.24 2.19 -17.69
CA SER A 25 3.90 3.60 -17.40
C SER A 25 3.29 3.80 -16.00
N VAL A 26 2.43 2.88 -15.57
CA VAL A 26 1.76 2.96 -14.26
C VAL A 26 2.53 2.34 -13.09
N PHE A 27 3.71 1.74 -13.30
CA PHE A 27 4.44 1.01 -12.25
C PHE A 27 4.72 1.89 -11.01
N LYS A 28 5.16 3.14 -11.24
CA LYS A 28 5.47 4.08 -10.14
C LYS A 28 4.22 4.48 -9.35
N ALA A 29 3.12 4.72 -10.06
CA ALA A 29 1.83 5.06 -9.44
C ALA A 29 1.31 3.88 -8.61
N PHE A 30 1.33 2.67 -9.18
CA PHE A 30 0.98 1.45 -8.48
C PHE A 30 1.82 1.23 -7.22
N SER A 31 3.14 1.38 -7.30
CA SER A 31 4.03 1.16 -6.14
C SER A 31 3.73 2.13 -4.99
N HIS A 32 3.44 3.39 -5.33
CA HIS A 32 3.01 4.39 -4.35
C HIS A 32 1.67 4.00 -3.73
N ASP A 33 0.65 3.73 -4.55
CA ASP A 33 -0.70 3.45 -4.08
C ASP A 33 -0.78 2.11 -3.33
N PHE A 34 0.08 1.15 -3.65
CA PHE A 34 0.21 -0.11 -2.91
C PHE A 34 0.75 0.11 -1.51
N SER A 35 1.78 0.95 -1.35
CA SER A 35 2.26 1.36 -0.03
C SER A 35 1.16 2.08 0.76
N GLU A 36 0.45 3.01 0.11
CA GLU A 36 -0.67 3.72 0.72
C GLU A 36 -1.83 2.80 1.11
N ALA A 37 -2.10 1.74 0.34
CA ALA A 37 -3.16 0.80 0.65
C ALA A 37 -2.86 -0.04 1.89
N ASN A 38 -1.58 -0.38 2.11
CA ASN A 38 -1.12 -1.18 3.24
C ASN A 38 -1.12 -0.41 4.57
N PHE A 39 -1.01 0.92 4.55
CA PHE A 39 -0.87 1.72 5.76
C PHE A 39 -1.97 2.78 5.94
N ILE A 40 -2.33 3.02 7.20
CA ILE A 40 -3.09 4.19 7.63
C ILE A 40 -2.14 5.10 8.38
N ARG A 41 -2.15 6.37 8.01
CA ARG A 41 -1.44 7.42 8.74
C ARG A 41 -2.25 7.86 9.96
N ASP A 42 -1.58 8.07 11.08
CA ASP A 42 -2.18 8.68 12.26
C ASP A 42 -2.78 10.05 11.92
N LYS A 43 -4.05 10.26 12.29
CA LYS A 43 -4.79 11.48 11.91
C LYS A 43 -4.21 12.74 12.57
N SER A 44 -3.71 12.62 13.81
CA SER A 44 -3.14 13.74 14.56
C SER A 44 -1.81 14.16 13.96
N ASP A 45 -0.94 13.19 13.69
CA ASP A 45 0.36 13.45 13.04
C ASP A 45 0.16 14.07 11.64
N VAL A 46 -0.82 13.58 10.87
CA VAL A 46 -1.17 14.17 9.57
C VAL A 46 -1.61 15.61 9.72
N ALA A 47 -2.50 15.92 10.68
CA ALA A 47 -2.97 17.28 10.90
C ALA A 47 -1.82 18.24 11.28
N ALA A 48 -0.94 17.81 12.19
CA ALA A 48 0.21 18.60 12.61
C ALA A 48 1.19 18.85 11.46
N VAL A 49 1.55 17.82 10.70
CA VAL A 49 2.47 17.96 9.56
C VAL A 49 1.83 18.79 8.44
N ARG A 50 0.55 18.60 8.18
CA ARG A 50 -0.18 19.35 7.16
C ARG A 50 -0.22 20.85 7.47
N ALA A 51 -0.49 21.23 8.72
CA ALA A 51 -0.48 22.64 9.13
C ALA A 51 0.89 23.30 8.87
N VAL A 52 2.00 22.59 9.15
CA VAL A 52 3.35 23.09 8.86
C VAL A 52 3.57 23.23 7.34
N LEU A 53 3.17 22.24 6.55
CA LEU A 53 3.33 22.30 5.09
C LEU A 53 2.54 23.46 4.49
N GLU A 54 1.30 23.67 4.93
CA GLU A 54 0.43 24.75 4.48
C GLU A 54 0.99 26.12 4.86
N ALA A 55 1.56 26.28 6.06
CA ALA A 55 2.26 27.51 6.46
C ALA A 55 3.47 27.83 5.57
N HIS A 56 4.06 26.82 4.92
CA HIS A 56 5.14 26.98 3.94
C HIS A 56 4.65 26.97 2.49
N GLY A 57 3.34 27.03 2.24
CA GLY A 57 2.76 27.00 0.89
C GLY A 57 2.94 25.67 0.14
N ILE A 58 3.24 24.58 0.86
CA ILE A 58 3.47 23.27 0.26
C ILE A 58 2.17 22.48 0.23
N ASN A 59 1.75 22.07 -0.97
CA ASN A 59 0.55 21.25 -1.16
C ASN A 59 0.74 19.81 -0.61
N TRP A 60 -0.29 19.29 0.07
CA TRP A 60 -0.29 17.95 0.67
C TRP A 60 -0.10 16.81 -0.34
N GLU A 61 -0.80 16.85 -1.48
CA GLU A 61 -0.71 15.82 -2.52
C GLU A 61 0.68 15.81 -3.16
N TYR A 62 1.25 17.00 -3.37
CA TYR A 62 2.65 17.12 -3.79
C TYR A 62 3.60 16.53 -2.76
N ALA A 63 3.43 16.87 -1.47
CA ALA A 63 4.28 16.38 -0.40
C ALA A 63 4.24 14.85 -0.26
N LYS A 64 3.07 14.21 -0.41
CA LYS A 64 2.94 12.74 -0.40
C LYS A 64 3.81 12.09 -1.48
N ARG A 65 3.85 12.65 -2.68
CA ARG A 65 4.59 12.10 -3.82
C ARG A 65 6.08 12.43 -3.76
N ALA A 66 6.43 13.69 -3.49
CA ALA A 66 7.79 14.20 -3.60
C ALA A 66 8.59 14.11 -2.29
N LYS A 67 7.91 14.02 -1.14
CA LYS A 67 8.52 14.07 0.20
C LYS A 67 8.12 12.87 1.08
N ALA A 68 7.84 11.72 0.46
CA ALA A 68 7.34 10.53 1.15
C ALA A 68 8.22 10.10 2.34
N ASP A 69 9.55 10.07 2.18
CA ASP A 69 10.49 9.72 3.26
C ASP A 69 10.37 10.68 4.46
N ALA A 70 10.35 11.99 4.19
CA ALA A 70 10.22 13.01 5.22
C ALA A 70 8.88 12.92 5.98
N LEU A 71 7.80 12.55 5.29
CA LEU A 71 6.49 12.31 5.90
C LEU A 71 6.49 11.03 6.72
N ASN A 72 7.03 9.93 6.18
CA ASN A 72 7.06 8.63 6.84
C ASN A 72 7.89 8.62 8.15
N ARG A 73 8.86 9.53 8.28
CA ARG A 73 9.62 9.73 9.53
C ARG A 73 8.83 10.52 10.59
N ARG A 74 7.83 11.31 10.19
CA ARG A 74 7.08 12.22 11.07
C ARG A 74 5.67 11.76 11.39
N ILE A 75 5.14 10.85 10.57
CA ILE A 75 3.77 10.37 10.67
C ILE A 75 3.79 8.90 11.00
N ARG A 76 3.24 8.54 12.16
CA ARG A 76 3.05 7.14 12.54
C ARG A 76 2.10 6.47 11.56
N ARG A 77 2.44 5.23 11.23
CA ARG A 77 1.68 4.39 10.30
C ARG A 77 1.31 3.10 11.00
N CYS A 78 0.07 2.66 10.84
CA CYS A 78 -0.39 1.36 11.27
C CYS A 78 -0.99 0.59 10.09
N ILE A 79 -0.97 -0.73 10.18
CA ILE A 79 -1.68 -1.58 9.22
C ILE A 79 -3.15 -1.60 9.66
N PRO A 80 -4.12 -1.36 8.75
CA PRO A 80 -5.54 -1.42 9.07
C PRO A 80 -5.94 -2.77 9.68
N GLU A 81 -7.12 -2.79 10.29
CA GLU A 81 -7.83 -4.03 10.57
C GLU A 81 -8.04 -4.85 9.29
N ARG A 82 -8.10 -6.17 9.46
CA ARG A 82 -8.07 -7.15 8.36
C ARG A 82 -9.07 -6.85 7.25
N THR A 83 -10.33 -6.65 7.61
CA THR A 83 -11.42 -6.45 6.64
C THR A 83 -11.18 -5.20 5.80
N ARG A 84 -10.72 -4.11 6.43
CA ARG A 84 -10.41 -2.86 5.73
C ARG A 84 -9.16 -2.95 4.88
N LEU A 85 -8.14 -3.65 5.35
CA LEU A 85 -6.95 -3.90 4.53
C LEU A 85 -7.32 -4.72 3.28
N LEU A 86 -8.11 -5.79 3.45
CA LEU A 86 -8.55 -6.64 2.34
C LEU A 86 -9.36 -5.85 1.30
N ASP A 87 -10.31 -5.02 1.74
CA ASP A 87 -11.09 -4.15 0.86
C ASP A 87 -10.20 -3.16 0.07
N ARG A 88 -9.26 -2.50 0.75
CA ARG A 88 -8.33 -1.55 0.12
C ARG A 88 -7.44 -2.21 -0.92
N LEU A 89 -6.87 -3.35 -0.60
CA LEU A 89 -6.01 -4.09 -1.52
C LEU A 89 -6.79 -4.62 -2.72
N THR A 90 -7.99 -5.17 -2.50
CA THR A 90 -8.86 -5.66 -3.57
C THR A 90 -9.21 -4.54 -4.56
N LYS A 91 -9.62 -3.37 -4.05
CA LYS A 91 -9.90 -2.19 -4.89
C LYS A 91 -8.69 -1.74 -5.69
N LEU A 92 -7.52 -1.67 -5.05
CA LEU A 92 -6.28 -1.31 -5.71
C LEU A 92 -5.93 -2.28 -6.84
N PHE A 93 -5.89 -3.58 -6.56
CA PHE A 93 -5.50 -4.57 -7.56
C PHE A 93 -6.47 -4.60 -8.74
N ASN A 94 -7.77 -4.51 -8.49
CA ASN A 94 -8.78 -4.44 -9.55
C ASN A 94 -8.64 -3.18 -10.42
N ALA A 95 -8.29 -2.04 -9.81
CA ALA A 95 -8.09 -0.79 -10.56
C ALA A 95 -6.89 -0.84 -11.51
N TYR A 96 -5.85 -1.61 -11.17
CA TYR A 96 -4.59 -1.63 -11.91
C TYR A 96 -4.43 -2.83 -12.86
N ALA A 97 -5.06 -3.98 -12.58
CA ALA A 97 -4.75 -5.25 -13.23
C ALA A 97 -4.81 -5.23 -14.77
N ASN A 98 -5.82 -4.55 -15.33
CA ASN A 98 -6.09 -4.56 -16.78
C ASN A 98 -5.59 -3.31 -17.51
N ILE A 99 -4.90 -2.39 -16.82
CA ILE A 99 -4.37 -1.19 -17.46
C ILE A 99 -3.37 -1.60 -18.53
N GLN A 100 -3.64 -1.21 -19.77
CA GLN A 100 -2.78 -1.52 -20.90
C GLN A 100 -1.59 -0.55 -20.95
N CYS A 101 -0.41 -1.06 -21.28
CA CYS A 101 0.70 -0.18 -21.58
C CYS A 101 0.64 0.34 -23.01
N SER A 102 0.86 1.64 -23.17
CA SER A 102 0.99 2.28 -24.49
C SER A 102 2.37 2.11 -25.12
N THR A 103 3.36 1.63 -24.37
CA THR A 103 4.74 1.46 -24.84
C THR A 103 4.95 0.09 -25.48
N LYS A 104 5.57 0.08 -26.68
CA LYS A 104 5.85 -1.15 -27.45
C LYS A 104 6.65 -2.21 -26.69
N GLU A 105 7.52 -1.79 -25.76
CA GLU A 105 8.36 -2.68 -24.95
C GLU A 105 7.60 -3.45 -23.86
N THR A 106 6.39 -3.01 -23.51
CA THR A 106 5.58 -3.57 -22.41
C THR A 106 4.14 -3.71 -22.85
N GLN A 107 3.92 -4.12 -24.09
CA GLN A 107 2.59 -4.28 -24.65
C GLN A 107 1.82 -5.35 -23.87
N GLY A 108 0.61 -5.01 -23.42
CA GLY A 108 -0.27 -5.90 -22.66
C GLY A 108 -0.78 -5.30 -21.34
N PRO A 109 -1.58 -6.08 -20.57
CA PRO A 109 -2.08 -5.67 -19.27
C PRO A 109 -0.94 -5.54 -18.26
N PHE A 110 -1.11 -4.63 -17.31
CA PHE A 110 -0.11 -4.40 -16.26
C PHE A 110 0.16 -5.65 -15.42
N PHE A 111 -0.86 -6.47 -15.13
CA PHE A 111 -0.69 -7.75 -14.46
C PHE A 111 -0.71 -8.91 -15.45
N SER A 112 0.42 -9.62 -15.53
CA SER A 112 0.51 -10.96 -16.12
C SER A 112 -0.26 -12.00 -15.30
N ASP A 113 -0.37 -13.22 -15.81
CA ASP A 113 -1.04 -14.33 -15.11
C ASP A 113 -0.35 -14.64 -13.78
N ASP A 114 0.99 -14.70 -13.75
CA ASP A 114 1.77 -14.87 -12.51
C ASP A 114 1.51 -13.75 -11.51
N ALA A 115 1.41 -12.51 -11.99
CA ALA A 115 1.11 -11.35 -11.13
C ALA A 115 -0.31 -11.42 -10.56
N ARG A 116 -1.28 -12.01 -11.29
CA ARG A 116 -2.64 -12.25 -10.78
C ARG A 116 -2.68 -13.36 -9.74
N GLU A 117 -1.92 -14.43 -9.94
CA GLU A 117 -1.80 -15.49 -8.95
C GLU A 117 -1.18 -14.95 -7.65
N MET A 118 -0.13 -14.12 -7.77
CA MET A 118 0.47 -13.47 -6.60
C MET A 118 -0.53 -12.57 -5.87
N VAL A 119 -1.38 -11.82 -6.58
CA VAL A 119 -2.46 -11.05 -5.95
C VAL A 119 -3.39 -11.94 -5.13
N ALA A 120 -3.81 -13.09 -5.67
CA ALA A 120 -4.67 -14.03 -4.94
C ALA A 120 -4.00 -14.50 -3.64
N ARG A 121 -2.71 -14.87 -3.70
CA ARG A 121 -1.92 -15.29 -2.53
C ARG A 121 -1.76 -14.16 -1.49
N LEU A 122 -1.56 -12.92 -1.94
CA LEU A 122 -1.47 -11.76 -1.05
C LEU A 122 -2.80 -11.48 -0.34
N LEU A 123 -3.92 -11.56 -1.05
CA LEU A 123 -5.25 -11.39 -0.45
C LEU A 123 -5.57 -12.51 0.54
N GLU A 124 -5.21 -13.76 0.23
CA GLU A 124 -5.33 -14.90 1.14
C GLU A 124 -4.47 -14.71 2.41
N THR A 125 -3.24 -14.21 2.25
CA THR A 125 -2.34 -13.89 3.38
C THR A 125 -2.98 -12.89 4.34
N VAL A 126 -3.62 -11.85 3.80
CA VAL A 126 -4.35 -10.86 4.60
C VAL A 126 -5.60 -11.48 5.23
N GLN A 127 -6.38 -12.27 4.49
CA GLN A 127 -7.59 -12.95 4.99
C GLN A 127 -7.29 -13.87 6.17
N ASN A 128 -6.14 -14.54 6.15
CA ASN A 128 -5.65 -15.39 7.23
C ASN A 128 -5.06 -14.61 8.42
N GLY A 129 -4.89 -13.29 8.28
CA GLY A 129 -4.43 -12.42 9.36
C GLY A 129 -2.91 -12.34 9.54
N TYR A 130 -2.13 -12.78 8.55
CA TYR A 130 -0.67 -12.85 8.67
C TYR A 130 0.05 -11.49 8.58
N LEU A 131 -0.65 -10.42 8.17
CA LEU A 131 -0.11 -9.07 8.03
C LEU A 131 -0.54 -8.10 9.15
N GLN A 132 -1.22 -8.58 10.20
CA GLN A 132 -1.75 -7.67 11.23
C GLN A 132 -0.63 -7.20 12.18
N SER A 133 -0.53 -5.88 12.38
CA SER A 133 0.37 -5.31 13.39
C SER A 133 -0.19 -5.58 14.80
N ALA A 134 0.67 -5.86 15.79
CA ALA A 134 0.25 -6.05 17.19
C ALA A 134 -0.49 -4.83 17.78
N LEU A 135 -0.35 -3.64 17.18
CA LEU A 135 -1.05 -2.41 17.59
C LEU A 135 -2.51 -2.35 17.11
N SER A 136 -2.89 -3.13 16.09
CA SER A 136 -4.27 -3.17 15.59
C SER A 136 -5.22 -3.88 16.57
N ALA A 137 -4.67 -4.61 17.57
CA ALA A 137 -5.43 -5.18 18.68
C ALA A 137 -5.80 -4.16 19.78
N ARG A 138 -5.34 -2.90 19.66
CA ARG A 138 -5.61 -1.82 20.62
C ARG A 138 -6.25 -0.58 19.99
N ALA A 139 -6.82 -0.69 18.78
CA ALA A 139 -7.65 0.39 18.27
C ALA A 139 -8.93 0.49 19.12
N PRO A 140 -9.26 1.64 19.72
CA PRO A 140 -10.50 1.80 20.45
C PRO A 140 -11.67 1.59 19.49
N GLN A 141 -12.66 0.82 19.96
CA GLN A 141 -13.98 0.77 19.35
C GLN A 141 -14.55 2.20 19.44
N GLU A 142 -14.54 2.94 18.35
CA GLU A 142 -15.27 4.21 18.27
C GLU A 142 -16.77 3.86 18.17
N HIS A 143 -17.51 4.19 19.23
CA HIS A 143 -18.97 4.29 19.27
C HIS A 143 -19.44 5.53 18.49
#